data_AF-A0A091C2C5-F1
#
_entry.id   AF-A0A091C2C5-F1
#
_cell.length_a   1.000
_cell.length_b   1.000
_cell.length_c   1.000
_cell.angle_alpha   90.00
_cell.angle_beta   90.00
_cell.angle_gamma   90.00
#
_symmetry.space_group_name_H-M   'P 1'
#
loop_
_entity.id
_entity.type
_entity.pdbx_description
1 polymer ?
#
loop_
_entity_poly.entity_id
_entity_poly.type
_entity_poly.pdbx_seq_one_letter_code
_entity_poly.pdbx_strand_id
1 'polypeptide(L)' 'MSRFLAENLHEDDESGPYTYDFDFEELMGVEKLGKDSYFVIGDNRRFSKDSRSFGAISEDEILGTIRFVYYPLPHMKFI' A
#
# COMPACT_ATOMS: atom_id res chain seq x y z
N MET A 1 -4.71 -10.28 8.12
CA MET A 1 -3.39 -9.63 8.26
C MET A 1 -2.40 -10.38 7.36
N SER A 2 -1.61 -9.69 6.53
CA SER A 2 -0.64 -10.38 5.65
C SER A 2 0.52 -10.95 6.46
N ARG A 3 1.07 -12.09 6.03
CA ARG A 3 2.23 -12.74 6.67
C ARG A 3 3.45 -11.81 6.73
N PHE A 4 3.60 -10.94 5.74
CA PHE A 4 4.64 -9.92 5.70
C PHE A 4 4.53 -8.93 6.86
N LEU A 5 3.33 -8.41 7.15
CA LEU A 5 3.13 -7.50 8.28
C LEU A 5 3.36 -8.21 9.62
N ALA A 6 3.00 -9.48 9.74
CA ALA A 6 3.24 -10.26 10.95
C ALA A 6 4.73 -10.52 11.20
N GLU A 7 5.51 -10.80 10.15
CA GLU A 7 6.95 -11.11 10.25
C GLU A 7 7.80 -9.86 10.47
N ASN A 8 7.40 -8.71 9.92
CA ASN A 8 8.15 -7.45 10.04
C ASN A 8 7.67 -6.55 11.17
N LEU A 9 6.66 -6.95 11.94
CA LEU A 9 6.17 -6.19 13.09
C LEU A 9 7.26 -5.95 14.16
N HIS A 10 8.29 -6.80 14.17
CA HIS A 10 9.40 -6.77 15.13
C HIS A 10 10.63 -5.99 14.63
N GLU A 11 10.73 -5.68 13.33
CA GLU A 11 11.83 -4.87 12.75
C GLU A 11 11.50 -3.37 12.71
N ASP A 12 10.30 -2.99 13.19
CA ASP A 12 9.95 -1.59 13.39
C ASP A 12 10.80 -1.02 14.54
N ASP A 13 11.93 -0.41 14.14
CA ASP A 13 12.81 0.39 15.00
C ASP A 13 11.98 1.22 15.98
N GLU A 14 12.19 1.04 17.29
CA GLU A 14 11.44 1.67 18.40
C GLU A 14 11.55 3.22 18.41
N SER A 15 12.25 3.80 17.45
CA SER A 15 12.57 5.23 17.37
C SER A 15 11.46 6.10 16.78
N GLY A 16 10.37 5.54 16.23
CA GLY A 16 9.27 6.35 15.70
C GLY A 16 8.13 5.58 15.02
N PRO A 17 7.05 6.28 14.62
CA PRO A 17 5.88 5.66 14.02
C PRO A 17 6.22 4.97 12.69
N TYR A 18 5.53 3.86 12.37
CA TYR A 18 5.75 3.10 11.13
C TYR A 18 5.39 3.91 9.87
N THR A 19 4.36 4.77 9.98
CA THR A 19 3.98 5.75 8.95
C THR A 19 3.58 7.05 9.63
N TYR A 20 3.72 8.16 8.92
CA TYR A 20 3.11 9.43 9.34
C TYR A 20 1.60 9.37 9.15
N ASP A 21 0.88 10.07 10.02
CA ASP A 21 -0.54 10.33 9.87
C ASP A 21 -0.75 11.37 8.76
N PHE A 22 -1.84 11.24 8.01
CA PHE A 22 -2.24 12.19 6.98
C PHE A 22 -3.76 12.37 6.99
N ASP A 23 -4.20 13.60 6.74
CA ASP A 23 -5.60 13.88 6.44
C ASP A 23 -5.83 13.69 4.94
N PHE A 24 -6.85 12.90 4.59
CA PHE A 24 -7.13 12.57 3.20
C PHE A 24 -7.60 13.78 2.40
N GLU A 25 -8.44 14.63 2.99
CA GLU A 25 -9.00 15.80 2.31
C GLU A 25 -7.94 16.86 2.08
N GLU A 26 -7.04 17.07 3.05
CA GLU A 26 -5.90 17.96 2.91
C GLU A 26 -4.92 17.48 1.83
N LEU A 27 -4.64 16.17 1.81
CA LEU A 27 -3.73 15.56 0.85
C LEU A 27 -4.28 15.58 -0.58
N MET A 28 -5.56 15.24 -0.74
CA MET A 28 -6.18 15.06 -2.06
C MET A 28 -6.93 16.29 -2.57
N GLY A 29 -7.21 17.26 -1.70
CA GLY A 29 -8.04 18.43 -2.02
C GLY A 29 -9.51 18.09 -2.25
N VAL A 30 -9.94 16.87 -1.93
CA VAL A 30 -11.30 16.37 -2.14
C VAL A 30 -11.72 15.46 -0.99
N GLU A 31 -13.02 15.50 -0.63
CA GLU A 31 -13.61 14.60 0.37
C GLU A 31 -13.60 13.13 -0.11
N LYS A 32 -13.76 12.91 -1.41
CA LYS A 32 -13.88 11.57 -2.00
C LYS A 32 -13.31 11.51 -3.41
N LEU A 33 -12.68 10.38 -3.74
CA LEU A 33 -12.25 10.10 -5.11
C LEU A 33 -13.44 9.89 -6.07
N GLY A 34 -13.20 10.24 -7.33
CA GLY A 34 -14.06 9.87 -8.44
C GLY A 34 -14.20 8.36 -8.59
N LYS A 35 -15.22 7.92 -9.33
CA LYS A 35 -15.57 6.51 -9.49
C LYS A 35 -14.41 5.65 -10.04
N ASP A 36 -13.62 6.21 -10.93
CA ASP A 36 -12.57 5.51 -11.68
C ASP A 36 -11.17 5.92 -11.17
N SER A 37 -11.07 6.35 -9.91
CA SER A 37 -9.83 6.80 -9.28
C SER A 37 -9.56 6.03 -8.00
N TYR A 38 -8.30 5.65 -7.80
CA TYR A 38 -7.87 4.80 -6.71
C TYR A 38 -6.76 5.45 -5.89
N PHE A 39 -6.91 5.39 -4.56
CA PHE A 39 -5.85 5.72 -3.62
C PHE A 39 -5.12 4.42 -3.25
N VAL A 40 -3.85 4.30 -3.62
CA VAL A 40 -3.06 3.10 -3.39
C VAL A 40 -2.02 3.32 -2.30
N ILE A 41 -1.83 2.30 -1.45
CA ILE A 41 -0.90 2.32 -0.33
C ILE A 41 -0.07 1.03 -0.39
N GLY A 42 1.26 1.15 -0.36
CA GLY A 42 2.14 -0.02 -0.33
C GLY A 42 2.29 -0.60 1.07
N ASP A 43 2.52 -1.91 1.18
CA ASP A 43 2.67 -2.58 2.48
C ASP A 43 3.92 -2.14 3.26
N ASN A 44 5.02 -1.85 2.54
CA ASN A 44 6.24 -1.29 3.13
C ASN A 44 6.13 0.24 3.25
N ARG A 45 5.42 0.72 4.28
CA ARG A 45 4.97 2.12 4.38
C ARG A 45 6.09 3.15 4.39
N ARG A 46 7.25 2.81 4.97
CA ARG A 46 8.42 3.71 5.08
C ARG A 46 9.13 3.92 3.74
N PHE A 47 9.10 2.92 2.86
CA PHE A 47 9.86 2.93 1.60
C PHE A 47 8.97 2.93 0.35
N SER A 48 7.65 2.81 0.52
CA SER A 48 6.70 2.86 -0.57
C SER A 48 6.50 4.29 -1.08
N LYS A 49 6.80 4.51 -2.36
CA LYS A 49 6.31 5.68 -3.09
C LYS A 49 4.91 5.32 -3.60
N ASP A 50 3.88 5.82 -2.93
CA ASP A 50 2.47 5.53 -3.20
C ASP A 50 1.62 6.80 -3.25
N SER A 51 0.29 6.69 -3.17
CA SER A 51 -0.62 7.83 -3.37
C SER A 51 -0.41 8.97 -2.37
N ARG A 52 0.24 8.72 -1.23
CA ARG A 52 0.68 9.78 -0.30
C ARG A 52 1.66 10.76 -0.92
N SER A 53 2.39 10.34 -1.97
CA SER A 53 3.42 11.15 -2.63
C SER A 53 3.02 11.60 -4.04
N PHE A 54 2.23 10.83 -4.76
CA PHE A 54 1.88 11.13 -6.16
C PHE A 54 0.38 11.32 -6.42
N GLY A 55 -0.48 11.16 -5.41
CA GLY A 55 -1.94 11.27 -5.57
C GLY A 55 -2.62 9.99 -6.05
N ALA A 56 -3.87 10.11 -6.48
CA ALA A 56 -4.66 8.98 -6.97
C ALA A 56 -4.21 8.54 -8.37
N ILE A 57 -4.41 7.26 -8.69
CA ILE A 57 -4.24 6.71 -10.03
C ILE A 57 -5.60 6.48 -10.68
N SER A 58 -5.63 6.43 -12.01
CA SER A 58 -6.83 6.11 -12.78
C SER A 58 -7.01 4.60 -12.96
N GLU A 59 -8.25 4.14 -13.14
CA GLU A 59 -8.57 2.72 -13.35
C GLU A 59 -7.84 2.13 -14.57
N ASP A 60 -7.63 2.90 -15.63
CA ASP A 60 -6.94 2.45 -16.84
C ASP A 60 -5.45 2.18 -16.64
N GLU A 61 -4.85 2.69 -15.56
CA GLU A 61 -3.48 2.37 -15.16
C GLU A 61 -3.39 1.01 -14.45
N ILE A 62 -4.52 0.41 -14.07
CA ILE A 62 -4.58 -0.87 -13.35
C ILE A 62 -4.62 -2.04 -14.35
N LEU A 63 -3.50 -2.75 -14.47
CA LEU A 63 -3.41 -3.94 -15.34
C LEU A 63 -4.18 -5.15 -14.78
N GLY A 64 -4.36 -5.24 -13.46
CA GLY A 64 -5.10 -6.33 -12.83
C GLY A 64 -4.71 -6.58 -11.37
N THR A 65 -5.26 -7.66 -10.81
CA THR A 65 -5.04 -8.06 -9.40
C THR A 65 -4.15 -9.29 -9.30
N ILE A 66 -3.21 -9.28 -8.36
CA ILE A 66 -2.35 -10.43 -8.07
C ILE A 66 -3.15 -11.47 -7.28
N ARG A 67 -3.19 -12.71 -7.77
CA ARG A 67 -3.92 -13.83 -7.13
C ARG A 67 -3.03 -14.98 -6.66
N PHE A 68 -1.77 -15.01 -7.09
CA PHE A 68 -0.86 -16.12 -6.82
C PHE A 68 0.60 -15.66 -6.81
N VAL A 69 1.37 -16.17 -5.86
CA VAL A 69 2.82 -16.07 -5.78
C VAL A 69 3.38 -17.43 -6.14
N TYR A 70 4.13 -17.52 -7.25
CA TYR A 70 4.66 -18.80 -7.74
C TYR A 70 6.10 -19.09 -7.27
N TYR A 71 6.88 -18.07 -6.93
CA TYR A 71 8.30 -18.20 -6.57
C TYR A 71 8.68 -17.22 -5.45
N PRO A 72 9.62 -17.59 -4.54
CA PRO A 72 10.30 -18.89 -4.43
C PRO A 72 9.37 -20.01 -3.95
N LEU A 73 9.68 -21.27 -4.32
CA LEU A 73 8.81 -22.43 -4.05
C LEU A 73 8.37 -22.55 -2.57
N PRO A 74 9.22 -22.28 -1.55
CA PRO A 74 8.80 -22.29 -0.14
C PRO A 74 7.75 -21.23 0.23
N HIS A 75 7.56 -20.22 -0.62
CA HIS A 75 6.60 -19.12 -0.43
C HIS A 75 5.45 -19.16 -1.44
N MET A 76 5.34 -20.25 -2.21
CA MET A 76 4.27 -20.43 -3.19
C MET A 76 2.91 -20.45 -2.49
N LYS A 77 2.01 -19.53 -2.88
CA LYS A 77 0.69 -19.38 -2.24
C LYS A 77 -0.30 -18.64 -3.14
N PHE A 78 -1.58 -18.93 -2.94
CA PHE A 78 -2.65 -18.02 -3.38
C PHE A 78 -2.72 -16.83 -2.42
N ILE A 79 -2.98 -15.63 -2.95
CA ILE A 79 -3.16 -14.41 -2.16
C ILE A 79 -4.63 -14.29 -1.75
#